data_AF-A0A6M3JJL7-F1
#
_entry.id   AF-A0A6M3JJL7-F1
#
_cell.length_a   1.000
_cell.length_b   1.000
_cell.length_c   1.000
_cell.angle_alpha   90.00
_cell.angle_beta   90.00
_cell.angle_gamma   90.00
#
_symmetry.space_group_name_H-M   'P 1'
#
loop_
_entity.id
_entity.type
_entity.pdbx_description
1 polymer ?
#
loop_
_entity_poly.entity_id
_entity_poly.type
_entity_poly.pdbx_seq_one_letter_code
_entity_poly.pdbx_strand_id
1 'polypeptide(L)'
;MPNILTCVYCGMKYPEGTPPAKAQILTDHIKICEKHPMRQAEATILKLRTALIGIVGASDKKELEGMELAIRKLTAPMADKAASIDAIHALIETSG
;
A
#
# COMPACT_ATOMS: atom_id res chain seq x y z
N MET A 1 -33.90 10.97 16.79
CA MET A 1 -33.81 9.84 15.84
C MET A 1 -32.48 9.15 16.07
N PRO A 2 -32.44 7.83 16.30
CA PRO A 2 -31.18 7.12 16.45
C PRO A 2 -30.42 7.17 15.12
N ASN A 3 -29.22 7.77 15.12
CA ASN A 3 -28.39 7.85 13.93
C ASN A 3 -27.62 6.53 13.78
N ILE A 4 -28.26 5.55 13.15
CA ILE A 4 -27.63 4.24 12.88
C ILE A 4 -26.67 4.42 11.70
N LEU A 5 -25.39 4.29 11.98
CA LEU A 5 -24.36 4.29 10.95
C LEU A 5 -24.40 2.99 10.15
N THR A 6 -24.08 3.10 8.88
CA THR A 6 -23.96 1.95 7.98
C THR A 6 -22.63 1.97 7.24
N CYS A 7 -22.07 0.80 6.95
CA CYS A 7 -20.98 0.70 6.00
C CYS A 7 -21.45 1.16 4.61
N VAL A 8 -20.76 2.15 4.03
CA VAL A 8 -21.10 2.74 2.73
C VAL A 8 -21.08 1.70 1.60
N TYR A 9 -20.25 0.66 1.72
CA TYR A 9 -20.04 -0.32 0.66
C TYR A 9 -20.95 -1.56 0.76
N CYS A 10 -21.15 -2.11 1.96
CA CYS A 10 -21.96 -3.32 2.13
C CYS A 10 -23.33 -3.11 2.77
N GLY A 11 -23.60 -1.92 3.30
CA GLY A 11 -24.87 -1.59 3.95
C GLY A 11 -25.04 -2.21 5.35
N MET A 12 -24.02 -2.88 5.90
CA MET A 12 -24.07 -3.41 7.27
C MET A 12 -24.31 -2.26 8.26
N LYS A 13 -25.29 -2.44 9.15
CA LYS A 13 -25.64 -1.50 10.22
C LYS A 13 -24.72 -1.73 11.41
N TYR A 14 -24.11 -0.66 11.90
CA TYR A 14 -23.35 -0.70 13.15
C TYR A 14 -24.30 -0.53 14.35
N PRO A 15 -23.87 -0.95 15.56
CA PRO A 15 -24.63 -0.71 16.79
C PRO A 15 -24.99 0.77 16.95
N GLU A 16 -26.16 1.03 17.50
CA GLU A 16 -26.60 2.39 17.80
C GLU A 16 -25.59 3.08 18.74
N GLY A 17 -25.32 4.36 18.49
CA GLY A 17 -24.33 5.13 19.26
C GLY A 17 -22.87 4.88 18.85
N THR A 18 -22.61 4.03 17.85
CA THR A 18 -21.26 3.93 17.26
C THR A 18 -20.83 5.31 16.74
N PRO A 19 -19.67 5.86 17.18
CA PRO A 19 -19.20 7.14 16.67
C PRO A 19 -18.80 6.99 15.20
N PRO A 20 -18.91 8.07 14.40
CA PRO A 20 -18.64 8.03 12.95
C PRO A 20 -17.17 7.81 12.57
N ALA A 21 -16.26 7.85 13.54
CA ALA A 21 -14.84 7.62 13.33
C ALA A 21 -14.21 7.02 14.58
N LYS A 22 -13.04 6.39 14.41
CA LYS A 22 -12.17 5.85 15.48
C LYS A 22 -12.80 4.72 16.32
N ALA A 23 -14.03 4.28 16.04
CA ALA A 23 -14.57 3.08 16.64
C ALA A 23 -13.94 1.83 16.02
N GLN A 24 -13.46 0.93 16.89
CA GLN A 24 -12.77 -0.29 16.49
C GLN A 24 -13.63 -1.16 15.56
N ILE A 25 -14.93 -1.24 15.80
CA ILE A 25 -15.87 -2.00 14.95
C ILE A 25 -15.89 -1.53 13.50
N LEU A 26 -15.69 -0.23 13.24
CA LEU A 26 -15.60 0.30 11.88
C LEU A 26 -14.33 -0.21 11.21
N THR A 27 -13.20 -0.13 11.91
CA THR A 27 -11.88 -0.58 11.42
C THR A 27 -11.88 -2.09 11.16
N ASP A 28 -12.42 -2.88 12.09
CA ASP A 28 -12.46 -4.33 11.98
C ASP A 28 -13.35 -4.75 10.82
N HIS A 29 -14.49 -4.09 10.66
CA HIS A 29 -15.38 -4.36 9.54
C HIS A 29 -14.71 -4.07 8.19
N ILE A 30 -14.05 -2.93 8.04
CA ILE A 30 -13.36 -2.54 6.80
C ILE A 30 -12.35 -3.60 6.36
N LYS A 31 -11.65 -4.25 7.29
CA LYS A 31 -10.65 -5.30 7.02
C LYS A 31 -11.26 -6.60 6.47
N ILE A 32 -12.54 -6.88 6.74
CA ILE A 32 -13.19 -8.15 6.34
C ILE A 32 -14.34 -7.95 5.36
N CYS A 33 -14.73 -6.71 5.07
CA CYS A 33 -15.86 -6.41 4.21
C CYS A 33 -15.52 -6.73 2.75
N GLU A 34 -16.22 -7.71 2.18
CA GLU A 34 -16.03 -8.16 0.78
C GLU A 34 -16.26 -7.05 -0.25
N LYS A 35 -17.16 -6.11 0.05
CA LYS A 35 -17.49 -4.98 -0.83
C LYS A 35 -16.58 -3.76 -0.59
N HIS A 36 -15.75 -3.77 0.46
CA HIS A 36 -14.87 -2.65 0.74
C HIS A 36 -13.65 -2.68 -0.19
N PRO A 37 -13.28 -1.56 -0.84
CA PRO A 37 -12.20 -1.54 -1.83
C PRO A 37 -10.80 -1.79 -1.26
N MET A 38 -10.67 -1.92 0.07
CA MET A 38 -9.38 -2.04 0.74
C MET A 38 -8.62 -3.30 0.31
N ARG A 39 -9.30 -4.46 0.24
CA ARG A 39 -8.66 -5.71 -0.20
C ARG A 39 -8.18 -5.67 -1.64
N GLN A 40 -8.97 -5.05 -2.52
CA GLN A 40 -8.58 -4.86 -3.92
C GLN A 40 -7.37 -3.92 -4.03
N ALA A 41 -7.34 -2.85 -3.24
CA ALA A 41 -6.20 -1.93 -3.18
C ALA A 41 -4.94 -2.63 -2.66
N GLU A 42 -5.02 -3.38 -1.55
CA GLU A 42 -3.93 -4.19 -1.01
C GLU A 42 -3.37 -5.17 -2.05
N ALA A 43 -4.25 -5.91 -2.75
CA ALA A 43 -3.85 -6.85 -3.79
C ALA A 43 -3.17 -6.16 -4.98
N THR A 44 -3.66 -4.97 -5.36
CA THR A 44 -3.06 -4.17 -6.44
C THR A 44 -1.67 -3.67 -6.05
N ILE A 45 -1.51 -3.15 -4.82
CA ILE A 45 -0.21 -2.72 -4.28
C ILE A 45 0.76 -3.89 -4.26
N LEU A 46 0.34 -5.06 -3.76
CA LEU A 46 1.18 -6.25 -3.72
C LEU A 46 1.64 -6.65 -5.13
N LYS A 47 0.73 -6.68 -6.11
CA LYS A 47 1.06 -7.01 -7.50
C LYS A 47 2.10 -6.06 -8.09
N LEU A 48 1.93 -4.75 -7.88
CA LEU A 48 2.86 -3.74 -8.37
C LEU A 48 4.21 -3.85 -7.67
N ARG A 49 4.22 -4.06 -6.35
CA ARG A 49 5.44 -4.26 -5.57
C ARG A 49 6.21 -5.49 -6.05
N THR A 50 5.53 -6.63 -6.28
CA THR A 50 6.16 -7.83 -6.83
C THR A 50 6.78 -7.58 -8.20
N ALA A 51 6.09 -6.86 -9.10
CA ALA A 51 6.64 -6.52 -10.41
C ALA A 51 7.88 -5.62 -10.30
N LEU A 52 7.84 -4.61 -9.43
CA LEU A 52 8.98 -3.71 -9.19
C LEU A 52 10.17 -4.44 -8.59
N ILE A 53 9.96 -5.33 -7.62
CA ILE A 53 11.02 -6.20 -7.06
C ILE A 53 11.66 -7.02 -8.17
N GLY A 54 10.88 -7.56 -9.12
CA GLY A 54 11.41 -8.31 -10.25
C GLY A 54 12.29 -7.47 -11.19
N ILE A 55 11.98 -6.19 -11.36
CA ILE A 55 12.77 -5.26 -12.19
C ILE A 55 14.04 -4.80 -11.46
N VAL A 56 13.92 -4.44 -10.18
CA VAL A 56 15.03 -3.93 -9.36
C VAL A 56 15.99 -5.05 -8.94
N GLY A 57 15.48 -6.26 -8.73
CA GLY A 57 16.26 -7.44 -8.32
C GLY A 57 16.56 -7.51 -6.83
N ALA A 58 15.94 -6.65 -6.00
CA ALA A 58 16.11 -6.59 -4.55
C ALA A 58 14.77 -6.33 -3.86
N SER A 59 14.63 -6.79 -2.61
CA SER A 59 13.35 -6.68 -1.88
C SER A 59 13.45 -6.22 -0.43
N ASP A 60 14.61 -6.41 0.23
CA ASP A 60 14.85 -5.86 1.56
C ASP A 60 15.53 -4.49 1.48
N LYS A 61 15.33 -3.71 2.54
CA LYS A 61 15.80 -2.33 2.60
C LYS A 61 17.32 -2.20 2.40
N LYS A 62 18.11 -3.12 2.96
CA LYS A 62 19.58 -3.03 2.89
C LYS A 62 20.08 -3.32 1.48
N GLU A 63 19.50 -4.32 0.81
CA GLU A 63 19.81 -4.60 -0.60
C GLU A 63 19.38 -3.45 -1.51
N LEU A 64 18.20 -2.87 -1.27
CA LEU A 64 17.68 -1.72 -2.01
C LEU A 64 18.58 -0.48 -1.88
N GLU A 65 19.02 -0.15 -0.66
CA GLU A 65 19.98 0.94 -0.41
C GLU A 65 21.33 0.68 -1.11
N GLY A 66 21.80 -0.57 -1.10
CA GLY A 66 23.00 -0.98 -1.84
C GLY A 66 22.84 -0.83 -3.35
N MET A 67 21.69 -1.20 -3.90
CA MET A 67 21.36 -1.06 -5.31
C MET A 67 21.32 0.40 -5.74
N GLU A 68 20.78 1.28 -4.90
CA GLU A 68 20.76 2.72 -5.17
C GLU A 68 22.18 3.28 -5.31
N LEU A 69 23.07 2.94 -4.37
CA LEU A 69 24.47 3.35 -4.42
C LEU A 69 25.19 2.83 -5.67
N ALA A 70 24.87 1.60 -6.11
CA ALA A 70 25.40 1.04 -7.33
C ALA A 70 24.91 1.81 -8.57
N ILE A 71 23.59 2.02 -8.70
CA ILE A 71 22.98 2.75 -9.82
C ILE A 71 23.54 4.17 -9.92
N ARG A 72 23.71 4.88 -8.80
CA ARG A 72 24.29 6.23 -8.78
C ARG A 72 25.68 6.27 -9.41
N LYS A 73 26.46 5.20 -9.31
CA LYS A 73 27.82 5.08 -9.88
C LYS A 73 27.83 4.56 -11.32
N LEU A 74 26.75 3.95 -11.80
CA LEU A 74 26.66 3.47 -13.18
C LEU A 74 26.76 4.63 -14.18
N THR A 75 27.47 4.36 -15.27
CA THR A 75 27.46 5.21 -16.47
C THR A 75 26.28 4.75 -17.33
N ALA A 76 25.17 5.47 -17.23
CA ALA A 76 23.93 5.21 -17.94
C ALA A 76 23.19 6.54 -18.15
N PRO A 77 22.21 6.61 -19.07
CA PRO A 77 21.37 7.80 -19.23
C PRO A 77 20.76 8.23 -17.89
N MET A 78 20.73 9.55 -17.64
CA MET A 78 20.20 10.10 -16.39
C MET A 78 18.75 9.69 -16.14
N ALA A 79 17.95 9.61 -17.20
CA ALA A 79 16.55 9.19 -17.11
C ALA A 79 16.41 7.75 -16.57
N ASP A 80 17.21 6.81 -17.07
CA ASP A 80 17.17 5.40 -16.66
C ASP A 80 17.62 5.23 -15.20
N LYS A 81 18.64 6.00 -14.80
CA LYS A 81 19.10 6.04 -13.41
C LYS A 81 18.04 6.60 -12.47
N ALA A 82 17.42 7.71 -12.85
CA ALA A 82 16.36 8.33 -12.07
C ALA A 82 15.18 7.36 -11.88
N ALA A 83 14.68 6.76 -12.97
CA ALA A 83 13.59 5.80 -12.93
C ALA A 83 13.90 4.59 -12.01
N SER A 84 15.15 4.11 -12.02
CA SER A 84 15.57 2.99 -11.17
C SER A 84 15.69 3.39 -9.69
N ILE A 85 16.15 4.60 -9.40
CA ILE A 85 16.21 5.15 -8.04
C ILE A 85 14.80 5.38 -7.50
N ASP A 86 13.90 5.94 -8.31
CA ASP A 86 12.49 6.14 -7.93
C ASP A 86 11.80 4.81 -7.63
N ALA A 87 12.08 3.76 -8.42
CA ALA A 87 11.58 2.41 -8.14
C ALA A 87 12.10 1.87 -6.80
N ILE A 88 13.37 2.10 -6.47
CA ILE A 88 13.96 1.71 -5.18
C ILE A 88 13.29 2.46 -4.03
N HIS A 89 13.09 3.78 -4.16
CA HIS A 89 12.43 4.59 -3.14
C HIS A 89 10.99 4.13 -2.91
N ALA A 90 10.25 3.86 -3.97
CA ALA A 90 8.90 3.29 -3.86
C ALA A 90 8.88 1.94 -3.12
N LEU A 91 9.86 1.06 -3.36
CA LEU A 91 9.99 -0.21 -2.65
C LEU A 91 10.37 -0.04 -1.16
N ILE A 92 11.17 0.97 -0.81
CA ILE A 92 11.50 1.29 0.59
C ILE A 92 10.30 1.88 1.32
N GLU A 93 9.58 2.82 0.71
CA GLU A 93 8.43 3.50 1.32
C GLU A 93 7.25 2.55 1.58
N THR A 94 7.11 1.53 0.73
CA THR A 94 6.00 0.56 0.80
C THR A 94 6.37 -0.74 1.52
N SER A 95 7.52 -0.82 2.19
CA SER A 95 7.98 -2.04 2.90
C SER A 95 7.40 -2.22 4.32
N GLY A 96 6.27 -1.56 4.62
CA GLY A 96 5.58 -1.62 5.91
C GLY A 96 4.73 -2.87 6.11
#